data_AF-A0A959IIS6-F1
#
_entry.id   AF-A0A959IIS6-F1
#
_cell.length_a   1.000
_cell.length_b   1.000
_cell.length_c   1.000
_cell.angle_alpha   90.00
_cell.angle_beta   90.00
_cell.angle_gamma   90.00
#
_symmetry.space_group_name_H-M   'P 1'
#
loop_
_entity.id
_entity.type
_entity.pdbx_description
1 polymer ?
#
loop_
_entity_poly.entity_id
_entity_poly.type
_entity_poly.pdbx_seq_one_letter_code
_entity_poly.pdbx_strand_id
1 'polypeptide(L)'
;MRYLIGPEFIMLLIYVGAILIAKANVPPVKSIDNLIENCWLYIPLLAGLSFGLWWVPGVEKDWLLLRVWVVSLLGGHFAMEKVMSAYSDQGPGIGMSYLVGMMFLGLILVVGTVLIRIKF
;
A
#
# COMPACT_ATOMS: atom_id res chain seq x y z
N MET A 1 19.81 -12.14 7.95
CA MET A 1 18.49 -11.97 7.28
C MET A 1 17.37 -11.45 8.20
N ARG A 2 17.64 -11.09 9.47
CA ARG A 2 16.61 -10.71 10.46
C ARG A 2 15.94 -9.34 10.21
N TYR A 3 16.49 -8.50 9.31
CA TYR A 3 16.04 -7.13 9.05
C TYR A 3 15.44 -6.89 7.66
N LEU A 4 15.50 -7.87 6.75
CA LEU A 4 15.05 -7.69 5.36
C LEU A 4 13.56 -8.02 5.16
N ILE A 5 12.97 -8.83 6.05
CA ILE A 5 11.56 -9.25 5.95
C ILE A 5 10.77 -8.50 7.01
N GLY A 6 10.30 -7.31 6.63
CA GLY A 6 9.52 -6.42 7.49
C GLY A 6 8.45 -5.66 6.70
N PRO A 7 7.61 -4.86 7.36
CA PRO A 7 6.61 -4.03 6.67
C PRO A 7 7.26 -3.07 5.67
N GLU A 8 8.49 -2.62 5.92
CA GLU A 8 9.27 -1.75 5.02
C GLU A 8 9.52 -2.41 3.68
N PHE A 9 9.88 -3.69 3.68
CA PHE A 9 10.15 -4.41 2.46
C PHE A 9 8.87 -4.66 1.65
N ILE A 10 7.77 -5.00 2.31
CA ILE A 10 6.46 -5.15 1.66
C ILE A 10 6.05 -3.84 0.99
N MET A 11 6.15 -2.73 1.71
CA MET A 11 5.80 -1.42 1.16
C MET A 11 6.77 -0.95 0.07
N LEU A 12 8.06 -1.29 0.17
CA LEU A 12 9.02 -1.04 -0.89
C LEU A 12 8.64 -1.78 -2.18
N LEU A 13 8.24 -3.05 -2.08
CA LEU A 13 7.78 -3.82 -3.24
C LEU A 13 6.52 -3.22 -3.86
N ILE A 14 5.56 -2.78 -3.04
CA ILE A 14 4.35 -2.10 -3.51
C ILE A 14 4.72 -0.80 -4.22
N TYR A 15 5.62 0.00 -3.64
CA TYR A 15 6.08 1.25 -4.24
C TYR A 15 6.84 1.04 -5.56
N VAL A 16 7.69 0.02 -5.64
CA VAL A 16 8.36 -0.36 -6.89
C VAL A 16 7.34 -0.79 -7.94
N GLY A 17 6.34 -1.59 -7.56
CA GLY A 17 5.23 -1.96 -8.45
C GLY A 17 4.47 -0.74 -8.96
N ALA A 18 4.19 0.22 -8.09
CA ALA A 18 3.60 1.51 -8.42
C ALA A 18 4.42 2.29 -9.47
N ILE A 19 5.75 2.36 -9.30
CA ILE A 19 6.65 2.96 -10.30
C ILE A 19 6.58 2.22 -11.64
N LEU A 20 6.55 0.89 -11.63
CA LEU A 20 6.52 0.09 -12.86
C LEU A 20 5.20 0.30 -13.61
N ILE A 21 4.06 0.31 -12.91
CA ILE A 21 2.75 0.61 -13.50
C ILE A 21 2.75 2.02 -14.09
N ALA A 22 3.23 3.01 -13.33
CA ALA A 22 3.31 4.39 -13.79
C ALA A 22 4.17 4.54 -15.06
N LYS A 23 5.31 3.84 -15.13
CA LYS A 23 6.17 3.84 -16.32
C LYS A 23 5.57 3.11 -17.51
N ALA A 24 4.71 2.11 -17.28
CA ALA A 24 4.07 1.34 -18.32
C ALA A 24 2.95 2.11 -19.05
N ASN A 25 2.42 3.19 -18.46
CA ASN A 25 1.34 3.98 -19.05
C ASN A 25 1.81 5.00 -20.10
N VAL A 26 2.95 4.76 -20.76
CA VAL A 26 3.53 5.66 -21.77
C VAL A 26 3.79 4.88 -23.06
N PRO A 27 3.06 5.12 -24.17
CA PRO A 27 1.88 5.99 -24.31
C PRO A 27 0.66 5.47 -23.50
N PRO A 28 -0.34 6.31 -23.18
CA PRO A 28 -1.47 5.91 -22.37
C PRO A 28 -2.23 4.73 -22.95
N VAL A 29 -2.43 3.69 -22.14
CA VAL A 29 -3.21 2.51 -22.52
C VAL A 29 -4.38 2.37 -21.54
N LYS A 30 -5.61 2.29 -22.08
CA LYS A 30 -6.83 2.22 -21.27
C LYS A 30 -6.82 1.11 -20.21
N SER A 31 -6.19 -0.03 -20.50
CA SER A 31 -6.06 -1.12 -19.52
C SER A 31 -5.16 -0.75 -18.33
N ILE A 32 -4.11 0.04 -18.57
CA ILE A 32 -3.20 0.51 -17.52
C ILE A 32 -3.87 1.64 -16.74
N ASP A 33 -4.60 2.55 -17.40
CA ASP A 33 -5.41 3.56 -16.71
C ASP A 33 -6.43 2.93 -15.76
N ASN A 34 -7.17 1.90 -16.21
CA ASN A 34 -8.09 1.18 -15.35
C ASN A 34 -7.37 0.50 -14.17
N LEU A 35 -6.17 -0.02 -14.40
CA LEU A 35 -5.36 -0.61 -13.33
C LEU A 35 -4.93 0.46 -12.30
N ILE A 36 -4.47 1.61 -12.79
CA ILE A 36 -4.08 2.78 -11.99
C ILE A 36 -5.26 3.25 -11.13
N GLU A 37 -6.44 3.40 -11.73
CA GLU A 37 -7.65 3.80 -11.02
C GLU A 37 -7.93 2.81 -9.89
N ASN A 38 -7.92 1.50 -10.15
CA ASN A 38 -8.17 0.48 -9.13
C ASN A 38 -7.08 0.36 -8.04
N CYS A 39 -5.94 1.05 -8.16
CA CYS A 39 -4.90 1.03 -7.13
C CYS A 39 -5.35 1.67 -5.81
N TRP A 40 -6.43 2.48 -5.79
CA TRP A 40 -7.04 2.94 -4.54
C TRP A 40 -7.48 1.77 -3.65
N LEU A 41 -7.84 0.63 -4.25
CA LEU A 41 -8.23 -0.60 -3.55
C LEU A 41 -7.03 -1.53 -3.34
N TYR A 42 -6.19 -1.72 -4.36
CA TYR A 42 -5.11 -2.70 -4.31
C TYR A 42 -3.99 -2.32 -3.34
N ILE A 43 -3.56 -1.05 -3.32
CA ILE A 43 -2.46 -0.61 -2.45
C ILE A 43 -2.79 -0.84 -0.96
N PRO A 44 -3.99 -0.45 -0.45
CA PRO A 44 -4.38 -0.72 0.92
C PRO A 44 -4.44 -2.20 1.28
N LEU A 45 -4.98 -3.04 0.38
CA LEU A 45 -5.07 -4.49 0.61
C LEU A 45 -3.68 -5.12 0.69
N LEU A 46 -2.78 -4.75 -0.21
CA LEU A 46 -1.39 -5.21 -0.20
C LEU A 46 -0.64 -4.73 1.04
N ALA A 47 -0.85 -3.49 1.47
CA ALA A 47 -0.28 -2.98 2.73
C ALA A 47 -0.79 -3.78 3.94
N GLY A 48 -2.07 -4.17 3.93
CA GLY A 48 -2.69 -5.04 4.93
C GLY A 48 -2.01 -6.41 5.09
N LEU A 49 -1.36 -6.93 4.04
CA LEU A 49 -0.58 -8.17 4.13
C LEU A 49 0.59 -8.06 5.11
N SER A 50 1.00 -6.84 5.47
CA SER A 50 2.01 -6.61 6.51
C SER A 50 1.59 -7.14 7.89
N PHE A 51 0.29 -7.26 8.18
CA PHE A 51 -0.18 -7.93 9.39
C PHE A 51 0.11 -9.45 9.37
N GLY A 52 0.25 -10.05 8.19
CA GLY A 52 0.68 -11.45 8.02
C GLY A 52 2.03 -11.75 8.69
N LEU A 53 2.87 -10.73 8.91
CA LEU A 53 4.16 -10.86 9.58
C LEU A 53 4.06 -11.34 11.03
N TRP A 54 2.91 -11.24 11.70
CA TRP A 54 2.74 -11.82 13.03
C TRP A 54 2.84 -13.34 13.05
N TRP A 55 2.44 -14.01 11.97
CA TRP A 55 2.48 -15.47 11.85
C TRP A 55 3.82 -16.01 11.34
N VAL A 56 4.72 -15.13 10.90
CA VAL A 56 6.04 -15.53 10.41
C VAL A 56 7.00 -15.73 11.59
N PRO A 57 7.56 -16.94 11.76
CA PRO A 57 8.58 -17.19 12.79
C PRO A 57 9.87 -16.43 12.45
N GLY A 58 10.51 -15.85 13.47
CA GLY A 58 11.76 -15.10 13.30
C GLY A 58 11.61 -13.61 12.94
N VAL A 59 10.38 -13.14 12.69
CA VAL A 59 10.09 -11.70 12.60
C VAL A 59 9.98 -11.11 14.00
N GLU A 60 10.79 -10.07 14.26
CA GLU A 60 10.79 -9.30 15.50
C GLU A 60 9.44 -8.62 15.73
N LYS A 61 8.84 -8.88 16.90
CA LYS A 61 7.49 -8.36 17.23
C LYS A 61 7.56 -7.02 17.97
N ASP A 62 8.71 -6.71 18.56
CA ASP A 62 8.96 -5.42 19.19
C ASP A 62 8.72 -4.29 18.18
N TRP A 63 7.81 -3.39 18.55
CA TRP A 63 7.39 -2.25 17.74
C TRP A 63 6.82 -2.58 16.34
N LEU A 64 6.55 -3.86 16.05
CA LEU A 64 6.06 -4.30 14.73
C LEU A 64 4.76 -3.58 14.35
N LEU A 65 3.85 -3.40 15.30
CA LEU A 65 2.61 -2.66 15.08
C LEU A 65 2.85 -1.21 14.69
N LEU A 66 3.72 -0.49 15.42
CA LEU A 66 4.01 0.89 15.06
C LEU A 66 4.67 0.97 13.68
N ARG A 67 5.59 0.05 13.38
CA ARG A 67 6.25 -0.02 12.08
C ARG A 67 5.24 -0.26 10.96
N VAL A 68 4.33 -1.22 11.12
CA VAL A 68 3.25 -1.47 10.16
C VAL A 68 2.45 -0.18 9.91
N TRP A 69 2.05 0.53 10.96
CA TRP A 69 1.32 1.79 10.81
C TRP A 69 2.11 2.87 10.06
N VAL A 70 3.29 3.24 10.57
CA VAL A 70 4.08 4.35 10.03
C VAL A 70 4.50 4.06 8.58
N VAL A 71 5.01 2.85 8.34
CA VAL A 71 5.52 2.45 7.04
C VAL A 71 4.39 2.29 6.02
N SER A 72 3.24 1.74 6.42
CA SER A 72 2.12 1.60 5.49
C SER A 72 1.51 2.95 5.16
N LEU A 73 1.37 3.88 6.10
CA LEU A 73 0.87 5.22 5.82
C LEU A 73 1.81 6.00 4.89
N LEU A 74 3.11 6.01 5.17
CA LEU A 74 4.09 6.70 4.33
C LEU A 74 4.23 6.03 2.97
N GLY A 75 4.43 4.72 2.94
CA GLY A 75 4.58 3.97 1.69
C GLY A 75 3.30 3.97 0.87
N GLY A 76 2.13 3.94 1.51
CA GLY A 76 0.82 3.99 0.86
C GLY A 76 0.59 5.34 0.21
N HIS A 77 0.94 6.42 0.92
CA HIS A 77 0.95 7.77 0.36
C HIS A 77 1.83 7.85 -0.90
N PHE A 78 3.09 7.44 -0.81
CA PHE A 78 4.02 7.51 -1.94
C PHE A 78 3.60 6.61 -3.10
N ALA A 79 3.14 5.38 -2.84
CA ALA A 79 2.69 4.47 -3.88
C ALA A 79 1.42 4.98 -4.58
N MET A 80 0.45 5.52 -3.84
CA MET A 80 -0.75 6.09 -4.43
C MET A 80 -0.43 7.35 -5.21
N GLU A 81 0.32 8.30 -4.65
CA GLU A 81 0.72 9.52 -5.37
C GLU A 81 1.45 9.19 -6.67
N LYS A 82 2.37 8.22 -6.63
CA LYS A 82 3.16 7.81 -7.80
C LYS A 82 2.31 7.19 -8.90
N VAL A 83 1.30 6.38 -8.54
CA VAL A 83 0.42 5.71 -9.49
C VAL A 83 -0.64 6.66 -10.03
N MET A 84 -1.28 7.43 -9.15
CA MET A 84 -2.36 8.35 -9.52
C MET A 84 -1.84 9.51 -10.39
N SER A 85 -0.60 9.98 -10.16
CA SER A 85 0.05 10.98 -11.03
C SER A 85 0.35 10.47 -12.45
N ALA A 86 0.30 9.15 -12.67
CA ALA A 86 0.53 8.54 -13.98
C ALA A 86 -0.78 8.25 -14.75
N TYR A 87 -1.95 8.50 -14.13
CA TYR A 87 -3.24 8.37 -14.81
C TYR A 87 -3.35 9.37 -15.95
N SER A 88 -3.91 8.97 -17.09
CA SER A 88 -3.92 9.83 -18.28
C SER A 88 -4.84 11.05 -18.17
N ASP A 89 -5.98 10.91 -17.49
CA ASP A 89 -6.98 11.96 -17.33
C ASP A 89 -6.93 12.56 -15.92
N GLN A 90 -6.02 13.52 -15.73
CA GLN A 90 -5.80 14.22 -14.46
C GLN A 90 -6.98 15.16 -14.14
N GLY A 91 -8.05 14.58 -13.58
CA GLY A 91 -9.24 15.30 -13.13
C GLY A 91 -9.58 15.06 -11.65
N PRO A 92 -10.68 15.66 -11.13
CA PRO A 92 -11.08 15.51 -9.73
C PRO A 92 -11.29 14.05 -9.29
N GLY A 93 -11.66 13.16 -10.22
CA GLY A 93 -11.85 11.73 -9.96
C GLY A 93 -10.61 11.04 -9.40
N ILE A 94 -9.43 11.29 -9.99
CA ILE A 94 -8.18 10.64 -9.54
C ILE A 94 -7.73 11.15 -8.17
N GLY A 95 -7.98 12.44 -7.89
CA GLY A 95 -7.77 13.02 -6.57
C GLY A 95 -8.66 12.37 -5.51
N MET A 96 -9.91 12.06 -5.84
CA MET A 96 -10.78 11.30 -4.95
C MET A 96 -10.35 9.85 -4.79
N SER A 97 -9.90 9.17 -5.85
CA SER A 97 -9.34 7.81 -5.74
C SER A 97 -8.17 7.76 -4.77
N TYR A 98 -7.26 8.75 -4.83
CA TYR A 98 -6.19 8.90 -3.84
C TYR A 98 -6.72 9.05 -2.40
N LEU A 99 -7.67 9.97 -2.17
CA LEU A 99 -8.21 10.22 -0.82
C LEU A 99 -8.95 8.99 -0.26
N VAL A 100 -9.83 8.38 -1.05
CA VAL A 100 -10.55 7.16 -0.66
C VAL A 100 -9.58 6.03 -0.39
N GLY A 101 -8.55 5.88 -1.22
CA GLY A 101 -7.51 4.89 -1.01
C GLY A 101 -6.78 5.08 0.33
N MET A 102 -6.39 6.30 0.68
CA MET A 102 -5.74 6.60 1.96
C MET A 102 -6.67 6.39 3.16
N MET A 103 -7.96 6.73 3.04
CA MET A 103 -8.96 6.42 4.06
C MET A 103 -9.13 4.91 4.25
N PHE A 104 -9.19 4.17 3.14
CA PHE A 104 -9.32 2.71 3.16
C PHE A 104 -8.08 2.03 3.74
N LEU A 105 -6.88 2.56 3.45
CA LEU A 105 -5.64 2.14 4.12
C LEU A 105 -5.74 2.33 5.64
N GLY A 106 -6.19 3.49 6.10
CA GLY A 106 -6.43 3.74 7.53
C GLY A 106 -7.40 2.72 8.13
N LEU A 107 -8.51 2.42 7.45
CA LEU A 107 -9.47 1.40 7.88
C LEU A 107 -8.82 0.03 8.02
N ILE A 108 -8.06 -0.43 7.01
CA ILE A 108 -7.36 -1.71 7.04
C ILE A 108 -6.36 -1.76 8.20
N LEU A 109 -5.64 -0.68 8.47
CA LEU A 109 -4.70 -0.61 9.60
C LEU A 109 -5.42 -0.73 10.95
N VAL A 110 -6.58 -0.08 11.11
CA VAL A 110 -7.42 -0.23 12.31
C VAL A 110 -7.91 -1.67 12.46
N VAL A 111 -8.53 -2.24 11.43
CA VAL A 111 -9.05 -3.61 11.47
C VAL A 111 -7.94 -4.63 11.74
N GLY A 112 -6.81 -4.53 11.04
CA GLY A 112 -5.66 -5.39 11.26
C GLY A 112 -5.10 -5.27 12.67
N THR A 113 -5.07 -4.06 13.24
CA THR A 113 -4.66 -3.85 14.64
C THR A 113 -5.57 -4.60 15.60
N VAL A 114 -6.89 -4.47 15.44
CA VAL A 114 -7.87 -5.18 16.28
C VAL A 114 -7.68 -6.69 16.16
N LEU A 115 -7.55 -7.22 14.95
CA LEU A 115 -7.38 -8.65 14.70
C LEU A 115 -6.12 -9.22 15.37
N ILE A 116 -5.00 -8.52 15.28
CA ILE A 116 -3.76 -8.95 15.93
C ILE A 116 -3.91 -8.90 17.45
N ARG A 117 -4.45 -7.81 18.01
CA ARG A 117 -4.61 -7.61 19.46
C ARG A 117 -5.56 -8.61 20.12
N ILE A 118 -6.49 -9.20 19.37
CA ILE A 118 -7.37 -10.26 19.87
C ILE A 118 -6.62 -11.59 19.99
N LYS A 119 -5.65 -11.85 19.10
CA LYS A 119 -4.99 -13.17 18.98
C LYS A 119 -3.62 -13.23 19.66
N PHE A 120 -2.89 -12.12 19.73
CA PHE A 120 -1.52 -12.00 20.23
C PHE A 120 -1.41 -10.85 21.24
#